data_AF-A0A8J6C5V5-F1
#
_entry.id   AF-A0A8J6C5V5-F1
#
_cell.length_a   1.000
_cell.length_b   1.000
_cell.length_c   1.000
_cell.angle_alpha   90.00
_cell.angle_beta   90.00
_cell.angle_gamma   90.00
#
_symmetry.space_group_name_H-M   'P 1'
#
loop_
_entity.id
_entity.type
_entity.pdbx_description
1 polymer ?
#
loop_
_entity_poly.entity_id
_entity_poly.type
_entity_poly.pdbx_seq_one_letter_code
_entity_poly.pdbx_strand_id
1 'polypeptide(L)'
;MATKMCMICCAQQPGASFSKRQWKLGAPTCASCAFVAPEPDPPKSPARKARACAGGCGAQLTAEHFTKRQWKRAEPRCTRCAASPAARPARGARTGPFGAPLIGADADGGDGDAPASWPFPVDALDQCETPLAAYEHIAPLLRLLAGALGTTPAALRIYDPYYCAGAAKRHLASLGFARVHHECVDFYAAIADKSTPDFDVLVTNPPWGGDHVERCLRFCRASGRPWVVLLPNFVYLNTERDHFSKVMRLTFMPGGAPAEPICIVPRAQYRYAERFLKSARDVRTRHFALWCVDLCAAAPVVLTAAFWARQRPAQPPTGGARAEALAAWRAGVDIVRSIRHLPYHALDARDPRKRTLTAARRKAEARAEDDGVRKRRRGDGPDAGELAP
;
A
#
# COMPACT_ATOMS: atom_id res chain seq x y z
N MET A 1 -22.41 -4.85 44.52
CA MET A 1 -22.26 -6.08 43.69
C MET A 1 -21.13 -5.86 42.70
N ALA A 2 -20.26 -6.86 42.48
CA ALA A 2 -19.16 -6.72 41.52
C ALA A 2 -19.69 -6.70 40.07
N THR A 3 -19.18 -5.78 39.25
CA THR A 3 -19.50 -5.63 37.83
C THR A 3 -18.26 -5.86 36.96
N LYS A 4 -18.45 -6.28 35.70
CA LYS A 4 -17.39 -6.34 34.67
C LYS A 4 -17.91 -5.79 33.35
N MET A 5 -17.02 -5.20 32.55
CA MET A 5 -17.35 -4.72 31.21
C MET A 5 -17.38 -5.89 30.22
N CYS A 6 -18.47 -6.04 29.47
CA CYS A 6 -18.59 -7.03 28.40
C CYS A 6 -17.73 -6.59 27.20
N MET A 7 -16.91 -7.49 26.67
CA MET A 7 -16.02 -7.19 25.53
C MET A 7 -16.73 -7.02 24.19
N ILE A 8 -17.97 -7.47 24.06
CA ILE A 8 -18.73 -7.38 22.80
C ILE A 8 -19.58 -6.11 22.77
N CYS A 9 -20.40 -5.86 23.80
CA CYS A 9 -21.29 -4.70 23.84
C CYS A 9 -20.71 -3.50 24.60
N CYS A 10 -19.53 -3.62 25.20
CA CYS A 10 -18.85 -2.58 25.99
C CYS A 10 -19.66 -2.05 27.20
N ALA A 11 -20.78 -2.68 27.57
CA ALA A 11 -21.57 -2.28 28.74
C ALA A 11 -21.01 -2.89 30.03
N GLN A 12 -21.05 -2.15 31.13
CA GLN A 12 -20.88 -2.73 32.47
C GLN A 12 -22.07 -3.62 32.80
N GLN A 13 -21.79 -4.85 33.22
CA GLN A 13 -22.80 -5.86 33.52
C GLN A 13 -22.57 -6.43 34.92
N PRO A 14 -23.65 -6.74 35.68
CA PRO A 14 -23.52 -7.42 36.97
C PRO A 14 -23.01 -8.85 36.79
N GLY A 15 -22.39 -9.41 37.84
CA GLY A 15 -21.80 -10.75 37.78
C GLY A 15 -22.75 -11.89 37.38
N ALA A 16 -24.05 -11.75 37.67
CA ALA A 16 -25.07 -12.71 37.24
C ALA A 16 -25.25 -12.76 35.71
N SER A 17 -24.85 -11.71 34.98
CA SER A 17 -24.91 -11.66 33.51
C SER A 17 -23.79 -12.45 32.82
N PHE A 18 -22.95 -13.18 33.57
CA PHE A 18 -21.85 -13.99 33.04
C PHE A 18 -21.92 -15.40 33.59
N SER A 19 -21.54 -16.40 32.79
CA SER A 19 -21.31 -17.74 33.34
C SER A 19 -20.13 -17.71 34.33
N LYS A 20 -20.12 -18.64 35.30
CA LYS A 20 -19.02 -18.77 36.27
C LYS A 20 -17.64 -18.86 35.59
N ARG A 21 -17.57 -19.48 34.41
CA ARG A 21 -16.35 -19.59 33.61
C ARG A 21 -15.97 -18.24 32.97
N GLN A 22 -16.91 -17.55 32.32
CA GLN A 22 -16.66 -16.23 31.72
C GLN A 22 -16.24 -15.21 32.78
N TRP A 23 -16.86 -15.23 33.95
CA TRP A 23 -16.53 -14.31 35.04
C TRP A 23 -15.06 -14.42 35.49
N LYS A 24 -14.45 -15.60 35.39
CA LYS A 24 -13.04 -15.82 35.74
C LYS A 24 -12.07 -15.43 34.61
N LEU A 25 -12.54 -15.27 33.37
CA LEU A 25 -11.68 -14.86 32.25
C LEU A 25 -11.41 -13.35 32.31
N GLY A 26 -10.23 -12.94 31.87
CA GLY A 26 -9.83 -11.52 31.80
C GLY A 26 -10.61 -10.69 30.78
N ALA A 27 -11.31 -11.35 29.85
CA ALA A 27 -12.08 -10.75 28.77
C ALA A 27 -13.48 -11.40 28.68
N PRO A 28 -14.41 -11.07 29.60
CA PRO A 28 -15.70 -11.75 29.68
C PRO A 28 -16.70 -11.22 28.64
N THR A 29 -17.49 -12.14 28.08
CA THR A 29 -18.66 -11.82 27.23
C THR A 29 -19.93 -12.08 28.04
N CYS A 30 -20.86 -11.13 28.10
CA CYS A 30 -22.11 -11.33 28.83
C CYS A 30 -23.02 -12.36 28.14
N ALA A 31 -23.93 -12.97 28.90
CA ALA A 31 -24.83 -14.02 28.45
C ALA A 31 -25.66 -13.58 27.23
N SER A 32 -26.13 -12.33 27.21
CA SER A 32 -26.89 -11.76 26.09
C SER A 32 -26.07 -11.67 24.79
N CYS A 33 -24.76 -11.44 24.89
CA CYS A 33 -23.86 -11.40 23.74
C CYS A 33 -23.29 -12.78 23.38
N ALA A 34 -23.31 -13.75 24.29
CA ALA A 34 -22.80 -15.10 24.06
C ALA A 34 -23.66 -15.89 23.06
N PHE A 35 -24.94 -15.53 22.91
CA PHE A 35 -25.88 -16.19 21.98
C PHE A 35 -25.55 -15.98 20.48
N VAL A 36 -24.60 -15.10 20.16
CA VAL A 36 -24.21 -14.77 18.77
C VAL A 36 -22.98 -15.57 18.29
N ALA A 37 -22.30 -16.30 19.18
CA ALA A 37 -21.17 -17.13 18.80
C ALA A 37 -21.61 -18.60 18.63
N PRO A 38 -21.49 -19.21 17.43
CA PRO A 38 -21.80 -20.62 17.27
C PRO A 38 -20.86 -21.48 18.12
N GLU A 39 -21.42 -22.44 18.86
CA GLU A 39 -20.64 -23.44 19.58
C GLU A 39 -19.80 -24.30 18.60
N PRO A 40 -18.56 -24.66 18.95
CA PRO A 40 -17.81 -25.64 18.17
C PRO A 40 -18.35 -27.05 18.43
N ASP A 41 -18.67 -27.77 17.35
CA ASP A 41 -19.06 -29.18 17.40
C ASP A 41 -18.01 -30.06 18.13
N PRO A 42 -18.44 -31.08 18.87
CA PRO A 42 -17.54 -32.07 19.44
C PRO A 42 -16.82 -32.87 18.33
N PRO A 43 -15.55 -33.25 18.53
CA PRO A 43 -14.78 -33.94 17.52
C PRO A 43 -15.32 -35.35 17.30
N LYS A 44 -16.07 -35.55 16.22
CA LYS A 44 -16.24 -36.87 15.62
C LYS A 44 -14.86 -37.32 15.16
N SER A 45 -14.39 -38.49 15.60
CA SER A 45 -13.15 -39.11 15.12
C SER A 45 -13.48 -40.02 13.93
N PRO A 46 -13.49 -39.52 12.68
CA PRO A 46 -13.61 -40.41 11.53
C PRO A 46 -12.35 -41.25 11.41
N ALA A 47 -12.52 -42.50 10.97
CA ALA A 47 -11.43 -43.34 10.51
C ALA A 47 -10.50 -42.53 9.59
N ARG A 48 -9.23 -42.42 9.98
CA ARG A 48 -8.26 -41.52 9.34
C ARG A 48 -7.94 -42.07 7.95
N LYS A 49 -8.59 -41.52 6.92
CA LYS A 49 -8.27 -41.81 5.51
C LYS A 49 -6.78 -41.56 5.27
N ALA A 50 -6.06 -42.56 4.79
CA ALA A 50 -4.67 -42.44 4.33
C ALA A 50 -4.63 -42.16 2.82
N ARG A 51 -3.58 -41.48 2.34
CA ARG A 51 -3.35 -41.22 0.91
C ARG A 51 -1.88 -41.46 0.56
N ALA A 52 -1.64 -42.00 -0.64
CA ALA A 52 -0.30 -42.19 -1.19
C ALA A 52 0.36 -40.85 -1.52
N CYS A 53 1.66 -40.72 -1.18
CA CYS A 53 2.46 -39.55 -1.54
C CYS A 53 2.96 -39.60 -3.00
N ALA A 54 2.58 -38.61 -3.80
CA ALA A 54 3.05 -38.43 -5.19
C ALA A 54 4.44 -37.76 -5.30
N GLY A 55 5.16 -37.67 -4.19
CA GLY A 55 6.46 -36.98 -4.09
C GLY A 55 7.67 -37.88 -4.23
N GLY A 56 7.47 -39.11 -4.71
CA GLY A 56 8.52 -40.12 -4.91
C GLY A 56 8.67 -41.13 -3.78
N CYS A 57 8.19 -40.86 -2.56
CA CYS A 57 8.27 -41.84 -1.48
C CYS A 57 7.17 -42.91 -1.50
N GLY A 58 6.08 -42.71 -2.23
CA GLY A 58 4.97 -43.68 -2.37
C GLY A 58 4.19 -44.00 -1.08
N ALA A 59 4.63 -43.53 0.08
CA ALA A 59 4.08 -43.91 1.37
C ALA A 59 2.59 -43.54 1.51
N GLN A 60 1.81 -44.47 2.09
CA GLN A 60 0.43 -44.24 2.52
C GLN A 60 0.46 -43.48 3.85
N LEU A 61 0.10 -42.20 3.80
CA LEU A 61 0.23 -41.29 4.95
C LEU A 61 -1.12 -40.68 5.33
N THR A 62 -1.32 -40.47 6.62
CA THR A 62 -2.47 -39.75 7.17
C THR A 62 -2.35 -38.24 6.92
N ALA A 63 -3.45 -37.51 7.06
CA ALA A 63 -3.52 -36.06 6.82
C ALA A 63 -2.48 -35.21 7.58
N GLU A 64 -1.94 -35.70 8.70
CA GLU A 64 -0.92 -35.01 9.52
C GLU A 64 0.42 -34.84 8.79
N HIS A 65 0.70 -35.68 7.79
CA HIS A 65 1.93 -35.63 7.01
C HIS A 65 1.84 -34.67 5.81
N PHE A 66 0.75 -33.90 5.73
CA PHE A 66 0.46 -32.96 4.66
C PHE A 66 -0.02 -31.63 5.25
N THR A 67 0.34 -30.52 4.62
CA THR A 67 -0.41 -29.28 4.85
C THR A 67 -1.85 -29.44 4.35
N LYS A 68 -2.81 -28.73 4.95
CA LYS A 68 -4.23 -28.72 4.50
C LYS A 68 -4.37 -28.52 2.98
N ARG A 69 -3.48 -27.73 2.37
CA ARG A 69 -3.45 -27.49 0.92
C ARG A 69 -2.89 -28.65 0.13
N GLN A 70 -1.85 -29.33 0.61
CA GLN A 70 -1.31 -30.53 -0.04
C GLN A 70 -2.32 -31.67 0.00
N TRP A 71 -2.98 -31.90 1.15
CA TRP A 71 -3.97 -32.95 1.34
C TRP A 71 -5.17 -32.86 0.40
N LYS A 72 -5.54 -31.65 -0.03
CA LYS A 72 -6.68 -31.42 -0.93
C LYS A 72 -6.36 -31.59 -2.43
N ARG A 73 -5.11 -31.84 -2.81
CA ARG A 73 -4.73 -32.04 -4.22
C ARG A 73 -5.12 -33.43 -4.71
N ALA A 74 -5.36 -33.58 -6.02
CA ALA A 74 -5.52 -34.90 -6.64
C ALA A 74 -4.30 -35.78 -6.36
N GLU A 75 -3.10 -35.20 -6.46
CA GLU A 75 -1.82 -35.84 -6.18
C GLU A 75 -1.09 -35.14 -5.01
N PRO A 76 -1.32 -35.57 -3.76
CA PRO A 76 -0.74 -34.92 -2.59
C PRO A 76 0.73 -35.34 -2.44
N ARG A 77 1.60 -34.37 -2.15
CA ARG A 77 3.01 -34.64 -1.75
C ARG A 77 3.15 -34.37 -0.26
N CYS A 78 3.74 -35.31 0.48
CA CYS A 78 3.97 -35.16 1.91
C CYS A 78 4.97 -34.02 2.18
N THR A 79 4.96 -33.51 3.41
CA THR A 79 5.83 -32.40 3.83
C THR A 79 7.32 -32.69 3.59
N ARG A 80 7.75 -33.95 3.80
CA ARG A 80 9.13 -34.39 3.57
C ARG A 80 9.53 -34.35 2.09
N CYS A 81 8.74 -34.96 1.20
CA CYS A 81 9.02 -34.94 -0.23
C CYS A 81 8.91 -33.54 -0.84
N ALA A 82 8.01 -32.70 -0.32
CA ALA A 82 7.87 -31.32 -0.76
C ALA A 82 9.06 -30.43 -0.38
N ALA A 83 9.84 -30.81 0.64
CA ALA A 83 11.04 -30.10 1.06
C ALA A 83 12.29 -30.54 0.28
N SER A 84 12.26 -31.64 -0.47
CA SER A 84 13.43 -32.15 -1.18
C SER A 84 13.80 -31.26 -2.40
N PRO A 85 15.09 -30.84 -2.53
CA PRO A 85 15.55 -29.98 -3.62
C PRO A 85 15.30 -30.55 -5.02
N ALA A 86 15.35 -31.88 -5.17
CA ALA A 86 15.17 -32.58 -6.43
C ALA A 86 13.74 -32.47 -7.02
N ALA A 87 12.77 -31.94 -6.27
CA ALA A 87 11.35 -31.94 -6.65
C ALA A 87 10.86 -30.64 -7.32
N ARG A 88 11.74 -29.68 -7.63
CA ARG A 88 11.37 -28.41 -8.27
C ARG A 88 11.55 -28.48 -9.80
N PRO A 89 10.47 -28.61 -10.60
CA PRO A 89 10.58 -28.40 -12.04
C PRO A 89 11.03 -26.96 -12.31
N ALA A 90 11.91 -26.80 -13.29
CA ALA A 90 12.36 -25.51 -13.80
C ALA A 90 11.14 -24.65 -14.16
N ARG A 91 11.00 -23.49 -13.53
CA ARG A 91 9.89 -22.57 -13.81
C ARG A 91 10.33 -21.62 -14.92
N GLY A 92 9.72 -21.76 -16.09
CA GLY A 92 9.76 -20.73 -17.12
C GLY A 92 9.28 -19.37 -16.57
N ALA A 93 9.82 -18.29 -17.14
CA ALA A 93 9.53 -16.91 -16.76
C ALA A 93 8.01 -16.66 -16.74
N ARG A 94 7.47 -16.32 -15.57
CA ARG A 94 6.05 -15.98 -15.41
C ARG A 94 5.89 -14.47 -15.35
N THR A 95 4.93 -13.96 -16.11
CA THR A 95 4.26 -12.69 -15.85
C THR A 95 3.73 -12.68 -14.41
N GLY A 96 3.89 -11.54 -13.72
CA GLY A 96 3.50 -11.42 -12.31
C GLY A 96 1.99 -11.60 -12.11
N PRO A 97 1.53 -12.13 -10.95
CA PRO A 97 0.12 -12.47 -10.68
C PRO A 97 -0.87 -11.30 -10.62
N PHE A 98 -0.47 -10.08 -10.99
CA PHE A 98 -1.25 -8.86 -10.81
C PHE A 98 -1.37 -7.96 -12.05
N GLY A 99 -0.81 -8.34 -13.19
CA GLY A 99 -1.03 -7.66 -14.48
C GLY A 99 -0.53 -6.21 -14.60
N ALA A 100 -0.17 -5.53 -13.51
CA ALA A 100 0.42 -4.20 -13.55
C ALA A 100 1.90 -4.30 -13.98
N PRO A 101 2.35 -3.48 -14.94
CA PRO A 101 3.77 -3.39 -15.28
C PRO A 101 4.58 -2.88 -14.06
N LEU A 102 5.80 -3.39 -13.92
CA LEU A 102 6.79 -2.84 -12.99
C LEU A 102 7.49 -1.68 -13.70
N ILE A 103 7.66 -0.54 -13.03
CA ILE A 103 8.38 0.61 -13.58
C ILE A 103 9.62 0.90 -12.73
N GLY A 104 10.76 1.09 -13.42
CA GLY A 104 12.01 1.59 -12.87
C GLY A 104 12.76 0.57 -12.01
N ALA A 105 13.72 -0.15 -12.57
CA ALA A 105 14.97 -0.35 -11.86
C ALA A 105 15.96 0.41 -12.72
N ASP A 106 16.25 1.65 -12.34
CA ASP A 106 17.24 2.43 -13.07
C ASP A 106 18.53 1.58 -13.07
N ALA A 107 19.02 1.23 -14.26
CA ALA A 107 20.25 0.44 -14.43
C ALA A 107 21.46 1.21 -13.88
N ASP A 108 21.29 2.52 -13.70
CA ASP A 108 22.13 3.44 -12.95
C ASP A 108 21.97 3.24 -11.44
N GLY A 109 21.93 1.99 -11.00
CA GLY A 109 22.46 1.60 -9.69
C GLY A 109 23.96 1.83 -9.64
N GLY A 110 24.44 2.97 -10.14
CA GLY A 110 25.79 3.45 -9.95
C GLY A 110 26.04 3.48 -8.45
N ASP A 111 27.26 3.14 -8.09
CA ASP A 111 27.75 3.14 -6.72
C ASP A 111 27.68 4.57 -6.20
N GLY A 112 26.48 4.98 -5.76
CA GLY A 112 26.32 6.22 -5.03
C GLY A 112 27.29 6.19 -3.87
N ASP A 113 27.89 7.34 -3.58
CA ASP A 113 28.86 7.57 -2.51
C ASP A 113 28.18 7.37 -1.14
N ALA A 114 27.73 6.15 -0.85
CA ALA A 114 27.28 5.79 0.48
C ALA A 114 28.42 6.14 1.43
N PRO A 115 28.12 6.90 2.50
CA PRO A 115 29.16 7.38 3.38
C PRO A 115 29.88 6.20 4.02
N ALA A 116 31.18 6.35 4.26
CA ALA A 116 31.98 5.32 4.93
C ALA A 116 31.43 4.98 6.33
N SER A 117 30.74 5.93 6.97
CA SER A 117 30.09 5.77 8.26
C SER A 117 28.79 6.57 8.31
N TRP A 118 27.77 6.00 8.94
CA TRP A 118 26.49 6.66 9.18
C TRP A 118 26.49 7.37 10.54
N PRO A 119 25.99 8.62 10.65
CA PRO A 119 25.89 9.31 11.93
C PRO A 119 24.71 8.84 12.79
N PHE A 120 23.94 7.86 12.31
CA PHE A 120 22.76 7.30 12.97
C PHE A 120 22.70 5.77 12.75
N PRO A 121 21.97 5.03 13.59
CA PRO A 121 21.73 3.61 13.37
C PRO A 121 20.98 3.37 12.06
N VAL A 122 21.43 2.40 11.26
CA VAL A 122 20.79 2.06 9.98
C VAL A 122 20.37 0.60 9.92
N ASP A 123 19.12 0.36 9.56
CA ASP A 123 18.64 -0.95 9.14
C ASP A 123 18.83 -1.09 7.62
N ALA A 124 19.52 -2.15 7.20
CA ALA A 124 19.73 -2.44 5.79
C ALA A 124 18.41 -2.62 5.01
N LEU A 125 17.32 -3.02 5.66
CA LEU A 125 16.01 -3.15 5.04
C LEU A 125 15.33 -1.80 4.78
N ASP A 126 15.74 -0.74 5.48
CA ASP A 126 15.22 0.61 5.32
C ASP A 126 16.00 1.45 4.31
N GLN A 127 17.15 0.96 3.81
CA GLN A 127 17.97 1.60 2.78
C GLN A 127 17.40 1.40 1.36
N CYS A 128 16.16 1.83 1.13
CA CYS A 128 15.50 1.71 -0.17
C CYS A 128 15.49 3.05 -0.92
N GLU A 129 16.41 3.22 -1.88
CA GLU A 129 16.46 4.39 -2.75
C GLU A 129 15.20 4.54 -3.62
N THR A 130 14.66 5.75 -3.66
CA THR A 130 13.42 6.04 -4.39
C THR A 130 13.73 6.17 -5.89
N PRO A 131 13.09 5.38 -6.77
CA PRO A 131 13.41 5.41 -8.20
C PRO A 131 12.97 6.72 -8.86
N LEU A 132 13.61 7.09 -9.98
CA LEU A 132 13.30 8.34 -10.69
C LEU A 132 11.80 8.45 -11.04
N ALA A 133 11.20 7.35 -11.50
CA ALA A 133 9.78 7.27 -11.83
C ALA A 133 8.85 7.70 -10.67
N ALA A 134 9.27 7.50 -9.42
CA ALA A 134 8.49 7.97 -8.28
C ALA A 134 8.48 9.50 -8.16
N TYR A 135 9.62 10.14 -8.41
CA TYR A 135 9.73 11.59 -8.44
C TYR A 135 9.04 12.21 -9.67
N GLU A 136 9.08 11.55 -10.84
CA GLU A 136 8.33 11.98 -12.03
C GLU A 136 6.82 12.09 -11.75
N HIS A 137 6.27 11.15 -10.97
CA HIS A 137 4.86 11.15 -10.58
C HIS A 137 4.45 12.32 -9.69
N ILE A 138 5.39 12.98 -9.00
CA ILE A 138 5.09 14.16 -8.15
C ILE A 138 5.64 15.47 -8.73
N ALA A 139 6.52 15.42 -9.73
CA ALA A 139 7.10 16.62 -10.33
C ALA A 139 6.04 17.63 -10.83
N PRO A 140 4.94 17.24 -11.50
CA PRO A 140 3.90 18.19 -11.88
C PRO A 140 3.24 18.90 -10.68
N LEU A 141 3.03 18.18 -9.57
CA LEU A 141 2.53 18.78 -8.33
C LEU A 141 3.53 19.80 -7.76
N LEU A 142 4.81 19.45 -7.71
CA LEU A 142 5.86 20.33 -7.19
C LEU A 142 6.01 21.61 -8.04
N ARG A 143 5.85 21.53 -9.37
CA ARG A 143 5.84 22.71 -10.25
C ARG A 143 4.63 23.62 -9.98
N LEU A 144 3.45 23.05 -9.75
CA LEU A 144 2.26 23.81 -9.38
C LEU A 144 2.45 24.48 -8.01
N LEU A 145 3.04 23.78 -7.06
CA LEU A 145 3.36 24.31 -5.74
C LEU A 145 4.36 25.47 -5.84
N ALA A 146 5.43 25.33 -6.62
CA ALA A 146 6.39 26.40 -6.87
C ALA A 146 5.69 27.67 -7.41
N GLY A 147 4.85 27.53 -8.43
CA GLY A 147 4.08 28.65 -8.97
C GLY A 147 3.13 29.30 -7.94
N ALA A 148 2.46 28.50 -7.11
CA ALA A 148 1.58 29.01 -6.06
C ALA A 148 2.34 29.74 -4.93
N LEU A 149 3.61 29.37 -4.71
CA LEU A 149 4.52 30.04 -3.77
C LEU A 149 5.26 31.23 -4.40
N GLY A 150 4.98 31.57 -5.66
CA GLY A 150 5.67 32.66 -6.37
C GLY A 150 7.14 32.39 -6.66
N THR A 151 7.55 31.12 -6.71
CA THR A 151 8.93 30.69 -7.00
C THR A 151 8.99 29.85 -8.29
N THR A 152 10.21 29.57 -8.76
CA THR A 152 10.44 28.68 -9.91
C THR A 152 10.74 27.26 -9.43
N PRO A 153 10.57 26.21 -10.27
CA PRO A 153 10.97 24.85 -9.89
C PRO A 153 12.44 24.75 -9.46
N ALA A 154 13.34 25.50 -10.12
CA ALA A 154 14.77 25.51 -9.78
C ALA A 154 15.05 26.20 -8.44
N ALA A 155 14.23 27.18 -8.05
CA ALA A 155 14.37 27.93 -6.81
C ALA A 155 13.58 27.34 -5.63
N LEU A 156 12.66 26.40 -5.88
CA LEU A 156 11.87 25.69 -4.86
C LEU A 156 12.81 24.88 -3.95
N ARG A 157 12.80 25.18 -2.64
CA ARG A 157 13.63 24.49 -1.65
C ARG A 157 12.93 23.21 -1.19
N ILE A 158 13.47 22.07 -1.61
CA ILE A 158 12.98 20.74 -1.24
C ILE A 158 13.85 20.19 -0.12
N TYR A 159 13.23 19.68 0.94
CA TYR A 159 13.92 18.97 2.01
C TYR A 159 13.55 17.49 2.01
N ASP A 160 14.55 16.62 1.91
CA ASP A 160 14.42 15.18 2.16
C ASP A 160 15.29 14.79 3.37
N PRO A 161 14.69 14.59 4.56
CA PRO A 161 15.43 14.33 5.79
C PRO A 161 16.06 12.94 5.88
N TYR A 162 15.64 11.98 5.07
CA TYR A 162 16.09 10.59 5.19
C TYR A 162 17.10 10.27 4.09
N TYR A 163 18.36 10.10 4.47
CA TYR A 163 19.45 9.86 3.53
C TYR A 163 19.67 8.37 3.25
N CYS A 164 19.81 8.01 1.97
CA CYS A 164 20.22 6.68 1.50
C CYS A 164 21.59 6.76 0.79
N ALA A 165 21.64 6.85 -0.53
CA ALA A 165 22.86 6.97 -1.33
C ALA A 165 22.87 8.25 -2.19
N GLY A 166 22.07 9.24 -1.78
CA GLY A 166 21.97 10.53 -2.44
C GLY A 166 21.20 10.55 -3.76
N ALA A 167 20.53 9.47 -4.19
CA ALA A 167 19.87 9.44 -5.49
C ALA A 167 18.68 10.39 -5.56
N ALA A 168 17.96 10.57 -4.45
CA ALA A 168 16.87 11.54 -4.31
C ALA A 168 17.25 12.94 -4.85
N LYS A 169 18.40 13.46 -4.41
CA LYS A 169 18.94 14.77 -4.83
C LYS A 169 19.20 14.83 -6.33
N ARG A 170 19.81 13.78 -6.90
CA ARG A 170 20.12 13.67 -8.34
C ARG A 170 18.84 13.57 -9.18
N HIS A 171 17.88 12.74 -8.78
CA HIS A 171 16.61 12.55 -9.47
C HIS A 171 15.77 13.83 -9.47
N LEU A 172 15.67 14.52 -8.33
CA LEU A 172 14.96 15.79 -8.27
C LEU A 172 15.67 16.89 -9.09
N ALA A 173 17.00 16.93 -9.06
CA ALA A 173 17.78 17.86 -9.89
C ALA A 173 17.56 17.62 -11.39
N SER A 174 17.56 16.36 -11.85
CA SER A 174 17.30 16.04 -13.27
C SER A 174 15.90 16.42 -13.74
N LEU A 175 14.94 16.54 -12.82
CA LEU A 175 13.57 17.00 -13.07
C LEU A 175 13.41 18.53 -13.02
N GLY A 176 14.51 19.26 -12.78
CA GLY A 176 14.56 20.72 -12.76
C GLY A 176 14.48 21.36 -11.37
N PHE A 177 14.59 20.57 -10.29
CA PHE A 177 14.59 21.06 -8.91
C PHE A 177 16.02 21.14 -8.37
N ALA A 178 16.69 22.28 -8.55
CA ALA A 178 18.11 22.43 -8.23
C ALA A 178 18.40 22.57 -6.72
N ARG A 179 17.44 23.06 -5.94
CA ARG A 179 17.60 23.35 -4.50
C ARG A 179 17.05 22.23 -3.62
N VAL A 180 17.75 21.11 -3.58
CA VAL A 180 17.38 19.94 -2.76
C VAL A 180 18.38 19.78 -1.62
N HIS A 181 17.90 19.86 -0.38
CA HIS A 181 18.66 19.52 0.81
C HIS A 181 18.41 18.05 1.16
N HIS A 182 19.45 17.23 1.02
CA HIS A 182 19.42 15.79 1.26
C HIS A 182 20.84 15.36 1.63
N GLU A 183 21.15 15.51 2.92
CA GLU A 183 22.48 15.32 3.48
C GLU A 183 22.47 14.13 4.44
N CYS A 184 23.60 13.44 4.58
CA CYS A 184 23.72 12.31 5.51
C CYS A 184 23.86 12.81 6.95
N VAL A 185 22.75 13.26 7.53
CA VAL A 185 22.65 13.75 8.92
C VAL A 185 21.59 12.97 9.68
N ASP A 186 21.74 12.85 11.00
CA ASP A 186 20.66 12.29 11.83
C ASP A 186 19.50 13.29 11.87
N PHE A 187 18.42 12.96 11.16
CA PHE A 187 17.22 13.78 11.09
C PHE A 187 16.64 14.12 12.47
N TYR A 188 16.65 13.16 13.39
CA TYR A 188 16.02 13.36 14.68
C TYR A 188 16.88 14.19 15.62
N ALA A 189 18.20 14.02 15.55
CA ALA A 189 19.12 14.95 16.19
C ALA A 189 18.91 16.37 15.62
N ALA A 190 18.79 16.51 14.30
CA ALA A 190 18.56 17.81 13.68
C ALA A 190 17.24 18.48 14.11
N ILE A 191 16.18 17.70 14.36
CA ILE A 191 14.94 18.23 14.96
C ILE A 191 15.20 18.71 16.39
N ALA A 192 15.84 17.89 17.22
CA ALA A 192 16.09 18.19 18.63
C ALA A 192 16.95 19.46 18.79
N ASP A 193 17.97 19.58 17.94
CA ASP A 193 18.91 20.71 17.92
C ASP A 193 18.37 21.93 17.16
N LYS A 194 17.18 21.82 16.56
CA LYS A 194 16.59 22.85 15.69
C LYS A 194 17.51 23.28 14.55
N SER A 195 18.29 22.34 14.02
CA SER A 195 19.25 22.55 12.93
C SER A 195 18.73 22.08 11.57
N THR A 196 17.44 21.73 11.47
CA THR A 196 16.80 21.46 10.18
C THR A 196 16.89 22.68 9.25
N PRO A 197 17.14 22.49 7.94
CA PRO A 197 17.26 23.61 7.00
C PRO A 197 15.93 24.37 6.86
N ASP A 198 15.98 25.58 6.33
CA ASP A 198 14.78 26.21 5.78
C ASP A 198 14.36 25.53 4.47
N PHE A 199 13.06 25.24 4.34
CA PHE A 199 12.49 24.62 3.14
C PHE A 199 11.09 25.14 2.82
N ASP A 200 10.70 24.97 1.56
CA ASP A 200 9.37 25.32 1.05
C ASP A 200 8.44 24.10 1.05
N VAL A 201 8.99 22.91 0.78
CA VAL A 201 8.27 21.64 0.77
C VAL A 201 9.15 20.50 1.25
N LEU A 202 8.58 19.60 2.04
CA LEU A 202 9.23 18.34 2.42
C LEU A 202 8.83 17.24 1.43
N VAL A 203 9.81 16.56 0.83
CA VAL A 203 9.58 15.44 -0.09
C VAL A 203 10.44 14.28 0.36
N THR A 204 9.85 13.14 0.71
CA THR A 204 10.64 12.04 1.29
C THR A 204 10.01 10.66 1.15
N ASN A 205 10.83 9.63 1.27
CA ASN A 205 10.46 8.23 1.46
C ASN A 205 11.08 7.76 2.80
N PRO A 206 10.35 7.88 3.91
CA PRO A 206 10.90 7.56 5.22
C PRO A 206 11.19 6.05 5.32
N PRO A 207 12.14 5.64 6.18
CA PRO A 207 12.25 4.26 6.63
C PRO A 207 10.89 3.70 7.05
N TRP A 208 10.65 2.44 6.71
CA TRP A 208 9.36 1.78 6.96
C TRP A 208 9.37 0.99 8.28
N GLY A 209 10.56 0.68 8.80
CA GLY A 209 10.76 0.11 10.12
C GLY A 209 10.41 1.05 11.28
N GLY A 210 10.27 0.48 12.47
CA GLY A 210 10.14 1.23 13.74
C GLY A 210 8.98 2.23 13.80
N ASP A 211 9.27 3.42 14.33
CA ASP A 211 8.36 4.56 14.47
C ASP A 211 8.67 5.71 13.48
N HIS A 212 9.52 5.46 12.48
CA HIS A 212 10.04 6.48 11.57
C HIS A 212 8.92 7.20 10.80
N VAL A 213 7.96 6.45 10.27
CA VAL A 213 6.78 7.00 9.58
C VAL A 213 5.98 7.92 10.50
N GLU A 214 5.76 7.51 11.75
CA GLU A 214 5.02 8.33 12.72
C GLU A 214 5.75 9.63 13.03
N ARG A 215 7.04 9.55 13.35
CA ARG A 215 7.87 10.72 13.66
C ARG A 215 7.99 11.66 12.48
N CYS A 216 8.12 11.12 11.26
CA CYS A 216 8.09 11.90 10.02
C CYS A 216 6.80 12.70 9.91
N LEU A 217 5.63 12.06 10.04
CA LEU A 217 4.35 12.74 9.88
C LEU A 217 4.09 13.78 10.98
N ARG A 218 4.56 13.52 12.21
CA ARG A 218 4.54 14.52 13.29
C ARG A 218 5.36 15.76 12.91
N PHE A 219 6.57 15.58 12.39
CA PHE A 219 7.41 16.68 11.92
C PHE A 219 6.75 17.44 10.75
N CYS A 220 6.25 16.71 9.75
CA CYS A 220 5.53 17.29 8.61
C CYS A 220 4.41 18.24 9.09
N ARG A 221 3.61 17.79 10.06
CA ARG A 221 2.54 18.61 10.63
C ARG A 221 3.04 19.79 11.46
N ALA A 222 4.00 19.55 12.34
CA ALA A 222 4.57 20.58 13.21
C ALA A 222 5.25 21.70 12.42
N SER A 223 5.81 21.39 11.24
CA SER A 223 6.45 22.38 10.38
C SER A 223 5.47 23.40 9.77
N GLY A 224 4.19 23.04 9.64
CA GLY A 224 3.18 23.87 8.95
C GLY A 224 3.46 24.09 7.46
N ARG A 225 4.42 23.35 6.88
CA ARG A 225 4.82 23.44 5.47
C ARG A 225 4.18 22.32 4.64
N PRO A 226 3.97 22.55 3.33
CA PRO A 226 3.59 21.48 2.41
C PRO A 226 4.52 20.27 2.49
N TRP A 227 3.97 19.07 2.33
CA TRP A 227 4.76 17.85 2.31
C TRP A 227 4.19 16.79 1.36
N VAL A 228 5.09 15.95 0.86
CA VAL A 228 4.84 14.86 -0.09
C VAL A 228 5.64 13.65 0.40
N VAL A 229 4.97 12.69 1.05
CA VAL A 229 5.60 11.55 1.71
C VAL A 229 5.22 10.26 1.00
N LEU A 230 6.20 9.49 0.54
CA LEU A 230 6.00 8.18 -0.07
C LEU A 230 5.77 7.13 1.01
N LEU A 231 4.57 6.54 1.06
CA LEU A 231 4.22 5.54 2.07
C LEU A 231 3.89 4.20 1.41
N PRO A 232 4.30 3.07 2.02
CA PRO A 232 3.93 1.75 1.54
C PRO A 232 2.45 1.47 1.84
N ASN A 233 1.79 0.68 1.02
CA ASN A 233 0.36 0.37 1.15
C ASN A 233 -0.03 -0.31 2.47
N PHE A 234 0.88 -0.97 3.17
CA PHE A 234 0.54 -1.56 4.47
C PHE A 234 0.28 -0.50 5.54
N VAL A 235 0.82 0.71 5.36
CA VAL A 235 0.70 1.78 6.35
C VAL A 235 -0.77 2.14 6.59
N TYR A 236 -1.61 2.14 5.55
CA TYR A 236 -3.05 2.38 5.72
C TYR A 236 -3.86 1.17 6.20
N LEU A 237 -3.31 -0.04 6.11
CA LEU A 237 -3.98 -1.25 6.57
C LEU A 237 -3.88 -1.44 8.08
N ASN A 238 -2.91 -0.80 8.72
CA ASN A 238 -2.67 -0.97 10.15
C ASN A 238 -3.67 -0.19 11.01
N THR A 239 -4.93 -0.11 10.55
CA THR A 239 -6.07 0.50 11.23
C THR A 239 -6.46 -0.29 12.47
N GLU A 240 -6.30 -1.62 12.48
CA GLU A 240 -6.59 -2.46 13.66
C GLU A 240 -5.57 -2.31 14.80
N ARG A 241 -4.32 -1.92 14.49
CA ARG A 241 -3.32 -1.60 15.52
C ARG A 241 -3.43 -0.17 16.05
N ASP A 242 -4.41 0.58 15.54
CA ASP A 242 -4.77 1.94 15.95
C ASP A 242 -3.65 2.98 15.83
N HIS A 243 -2.38 2.60 15.67
CA HIS A 243 -1.24 3.49 15.77
C HIS A 243 -1.12 4.40 14.55
N PHE A 244 -1.14 3.88 13.32
CA PHE A 244 -1.10 4.74 12.14
C PHE A 244 -2.42 5.49 11.92
N SER A 245 -3.56 4.87 12.22
CA SER A 245 -4.84 5.59 12.25
C SER A 245 -4.85 6.68 13.31
N LYS A 246 -4.19 6.50 14.46
CA LYS A 246 -3.94 7.53 15.46
C LYS A 246 -2.98 8.58 14.95
N VAL A 247 -1.90 8.25 14.26
CA VAL A 247 -1.04 9.28 13.65
C VAL A 247 -1.85 10.09 12.67
N MET A 248 -2.50 9.47 11.68
CA MET A 248 -3.36 10.21 10.77
C MET A 248 -4.47 10.99 11.52
N ARG A 249 -5.15 10.39 12.50
CA ARG A 249 -6.20 11.07 13.27
C ARG A 249 -5.67 12.17 14.18
N LEU A 250 -4.54 12.01 14.85
CA LEU A 250 -3.97 12.98 15.81
C LEU A 250 -3.21 14.08 15.07
N THR A 251 -2.51 13.72 14.00
CA THR A 251 -1.78 14.64 13.13
C THR A 251 -2.77 15.48 12.32
N PHE A 252 -3.88 14.91 11.85
CA PHE A 252 -4.87 15.66 11.09
C PHE A 252 -6.00 16.23 11.96
N MET A 253 -6.49 15.61 13.05
CA MET A 253 -7.74 16.01 13.74
C MET A 253 -7.65 16.58 15.18
N PRO A 254 -6.84 17.60 15.55
CA PRO A 254 -7.08 18.36 16.77
C PRO A 254 -7.86 19.67 16.46
N GLY A 255 -9.15 19.71 16.84
CA GLY A 255 -9.90 20.97 17.04
C GLY A 255 -10.59 21.62 15.83
N GLY A 256 -10.54 21.04 14.64
CA GLY A 256 -11.29 21.49 13.45
C GLY A 256 -11.42 20.36 12.44
N ALA A 257 -12.41 20.42 11.54
CA ALA A 257 -12.60 19.41 10.49
C ALA A 257 -11.37 19.42 9.56
N PRO A 258 -10.50 18.42 9.61
CA PRO A 258 -9.25 18.54 8.91
C PRO A 258 -9.37 18.02 7.49
N ALA A 259 -8.62 18.67 6.61
CA ALA A 259 -8.43 18.16 5.27
C ALA A 259 -7.66 16.84 5.37
N GLU A 260 -8.30 15.72 5.03
CA GLU A 260 -7.60 14.46 4.83
C GLU A 260 -6.54 14.67 3.73
N PRO A 261 -5.32 14.10 3.88
CA PRO A 261 -4.29 14.25 2.85
C PRO A 261 -4.74 13.58 1.56
N ILE A 262 -4.36 14.20 0.45
CA ILE A 262 -4.58 13.67 -0.89
C ILE A 262 -3.55 12.58 -1.14
N CYS A 263 -3.92 11.55 -1.91
CA CYS A 263 -2.95 10.56 -2.35
C CYS A 263 -2.75 10.62 -3.86
N ILE A 264 -1.48 10.60 -4.28
CA ILE A 264 -1.09 10.31 -5.67
C ILE A 264 -0.69 8.84 -5.74
N VAL A 265 -1.43 8.09 -6.54
CA VAL A 265 -1.41 6.63 -6.57
C VAL A 265 -0.85 6.20 -7.92
N PRO A 266 0.36 5.63 -7.99
CA PRO A 266 0.94 5.24 -9.27
C PRO A 266 0.20 4.03 -9.86
N ARG A 267 -0.13 4.03 -11.15
CA ARG A 267 -0.81 2.87 -11.77
C ARG A 267 0.10 1.65 -11.93
N ALA A 268 1.40 1.88 -11.83
CA ALA A 268 2.44 0.87 -11.81
C ALA A 268 3.15 0.83 -10.46
N GLN A 269 3.74 -0.32 -10.15
CA GLN A 269 4.56 -0.46 -8.94
C GLN A 269 5.95 0.10 -9.20
N TYR A 270 6.42 0.93 -8.26
CA TYR A 270 7.83 1.30 -8.19
C TYR A 270 8.67 0.06 -7.89
N ARG A 271 9.78 -0.09 -8.62
CA ARG A 271 10.77 -1.11 -8.31
C ARG A 271 11.96 -0.42 -7.64
N TYR A 272 12.29 -0.93 -6.46
CA TYR A 272 13.44 -0.48 -5.68
C TYR A 272 14.65 -1.33 -6.09
N ALA A 273 15.84 -0.74 -6.06
CA ALA A 273 17.06 -1.48 -6.38
C ALA A 273 17.21 -2.69 -5.43
N GLU A 274 17.44 -3.87 -5.99
CA GLU A 274 17.44 -5.15 -5.26
C GLU A 274 18.65 -5.33 -4.33
N ARG A 275 19.59 -4.36 -4.30
CA ARG A 275 20.88 -4.45 -3.59
C ARG A 275 20.77 -4.88 -2.11
N PHE A 276 19.64 -4.64 -1.46
CA PHE A 276 19.46 -4.95 -0.03
C PHE A 276 18.54 -6.15 0.28
N LEU A 277 17.90 -6.74 -0.74
CA LEU A 277 16.98 -7.86 -0.54
C LEU A 277 17.74 -9.19 -0.66
N LYS A 278 18.25 -9.67 0.48
CA LYS A 278 19.04 -10.92 0.61
C LYS A 278 18.33 -12.18 0.08
N SER A 279 17.03 -12.14 -0.20
CA SER A 279 16.33 -13.26 -0.85
C SER A 279 15.23 -12.83 -1.81
N ALA A 280 15.06 -13.58 -2.91
CA ALA A 280 13.92 -13.46 -3.83
C ALA A 280 12.55 -13.77 -3.17
N ARG A 281 12.51 -14.11 -1.87
CA ARG A 281 11.29 -14.20 -1.05
C ARG A 281 10.97 -12.87 -0.39
N ASP A 282 11.97 -12.11 0.05
CA ASP A 282 11.78 -10.76 0.61
C ASP A 282 11.40 -9.76 -0.47
N VAL A 283 11.86 -9.97 -1.72
CA VAL A 283 11.38 -9.25 -2.92
C VAL A 283 9.87 -9.43 -3.17
N ARG A 284 9.22 -10.45 -2.58
CA ARG A 284 7.78 -10.72 -2.81
C ARG A 284 6.83 -9.97 -1.91
N THR A 285 7.30 -9.30 -0.87
CA THR A 285 6.49 -8.28 -0.21
C THR A 285 6.48 -7.05 -1.10
N ARG A 286 5.70 -7.15 -2.18
CA ARG A 286 5.44 -6.13 -3.19
C ARG A 286 4.67 -5.00 -2.52
N HIS A 287 5.40 -4.13 -1.84
CA HIS A 287 4.84 -2.92 -1.29
C HIS A 287 4.54 -1.98 -2.44
N PHE A 288 3.26 -1.87 -2.75
CA PHE A 288 2.80 -0.78 -3.59
C PHE A 288 2.96 0.48 -2.75
N ALA A 289 3.71 1.47 -3.22
CA ALA A 289 3.85 2.74 -2.49
C ALA A 289 2.98 3.81 -3.15
N LEU A 290 2.49 4.74 -2.35
CA LEU A 290 1.66 5.86 -2.76
C LEU A 290 2.15 7.12 -2.07
N TRP A 291 2.05 8.25 -2.77
CA TRP A 291 2.42 9.53 -2.19
C TRP A 291 1.23 10.09 -1.41
N CYS A 292 1.42 10.33 -0.11
CA CYS A 292 0.52 11.14 0.69
C CYS A 292 0.96 12.60 0.60
N VAL A 293 -0.01 13.48 0.42
CA VAL A 293 0.22 14.91 0.15
C VAL A 293 -0.68 15.73 1.05
N ASP A 294 -0.07 16.68 1.74
CA ASP A 294 -0.78 17.79 2.38
C ASP A 294 -0.11 19.07 1.93
N LEU A 295 -0.92 19.98 1.41
CA LEU A 295 -0.47 21.27 0.90
C LEU A 295 -0.63 22.37 1.96
N CYS A 296 -1.03 22.01 3.19
CA CYS A 296 -1.23 22.89 4.33
C CYS A 296 -2.07 24.11 3.95
N ALA A 297 -1.74 25.31 4.46
CA ALA A 297 -2.42 26.54 4.10
C ALA A 297 -2.20 26.98 2.64
N ALA A 298 -1.28 26.36 1.88
CA ALA A 298 -1.15 26.57 0.43
C ALA A 298 -2.21 25.77 -0.37
N ALA A 299 -2.94 24.87 0.30
CA ALA A 299 -4.00 24.05 -0.27
C ALA A 299 -5.09 24.85 -1.00
N PRO A 300 -5.61 25.99 -0.50
CA PRO A 300 -6.70 26.69 -1.20
C PRO A 300 -6.27 27.19 -2.58
N VAL A 301 -5.02 27.62 -2.78
CA VAL A 301 -4.57 28.11 -4.10
C VAL A 301 -4.24 26.94 -5.04
N VAL A 302 -3.48 25.96 -4.55
CA VAL A 302 -3.03 24.81 -5.36
C VAL A 302 -4.17 23.84 -5.65
N LEU A 303 -5.00 23.51 -4.66
CA LEU A 303 -6.15 22.64 -4.85
C LEU A 303 -7.26 23.35 -5.58
N THR A 304 -7.56 24.63 -5.34
CA THR A 304 -8.62 25.27 -6.13
C THR A 304 -8.22 25.34 -7.60
N ALA A 305 -6.97 25.69 -7.92
CA ALA A 305 -6.51 25.74 -9.31
C ALA A 305 -6.44 24.34 -9.98
N ALA A 306 -5.91 23.31 -9.30
CA ALA A 306 -5.72 21.99 -9.90
C ALA A 306 -6.98 21.09 -9.84
N PHE A 307 -7.82 21.27 -8.82
CA PHE A 307 -9.04 20.50 -8.59
C PHE A 307 -10.23 21.05 -9.40
N TRP A 308 -10.42 22.38 -9.49
CA TRP A 308 -11.52 22.96 -10.27
C TRP A 308 -11.27 23.00 -11.77
N ALA A 309 -10.00 23.02 -12.21
CA ALA A 309 -9.67 22.79 -13.63
C ALA A 309 -10.01 21.35 -14.11
N ARG A 310 -10.49 20.46 -13.23
CA ARG A 310 -10.80 19.04 -13.52
C ARG A 310 -12.25 18.60 -13.36
N GLN A 311 -13.13 19.33 -12.67
CA GLN A 311 -14.51 18.88 -12.48
C GLN A 311 -15.53 19.46 -13.47
N ARG A 312 -15.14 20.38 -14.35
CA ARG A 312 -15.94 20.68 -15.54
C ARG A 312 -15.57 19.70 -16.65
N PRO A 313 -16.53 18.99 -17.26
CA PRO A 313 -16.36 18.43 -18.60
C PRO A 313 -16.33 19.61 -19.60
N ALA A 314 -15.35 20.49 -19.47
CA ALA A 314 -15.02 21.44 -20.52
C ALA A 314 -14.16 20.66 -21.51
N GLN A 315 -14.50 20.77 -22.79
CA GLN A 315 -13.76 20.20 -23.92
C GLN A 315 -12.25 20.20 -23.64
N PRO A 316 -11.51 19.12 -24.02
CA PRO A 316 -10.06 19.11 -23.88
C PRO A 316 -9.54 20.43 -24.46
N PRO A 317 -8.77 21.24 -23.70
CA PRO A 317 -8.22 22.48 -24.22
C PRO A 317 -7.56 22.15 -25.55
N THR A 318 -8.09 22.76 -26.62
CA THR A 318 -7.71 22.50 -27.99
C THR A 318 -6.23 22.85 -28.15
N GLY A 319 -5.37 21.82 -28.19
CA GLY A 319 -3.96 21.90 -28.59
C GLY A 319 -3.08 22.80 -27.73
N GLY A 320 -2.41 22.23 -26.72
CA GLY A 320 -1.33 22.92 -26.03
C GLY A 320 -0.47 21.98 -25.21
N ALA A 321 0.85 22.16 -25.25
CA ALA A 321 1.83 21.31 -24.55
C ALA A 321 1.52 21.09 -23.06
N ARG A 322 0.91 22.09 -22.39
CA ARG A 322 0.48 21.97 -20.98
C ARG A 322 -0.65 20.97 -20.77
N ALA A 323 -1.59 20.90 -21.69
CA ALA A 323 -2.72 19.97 -21.62
C ALA A 323 -2.26 18.52 -21.82
N GLU A 324 -1.39 18.31 -22.81
CA GLU A 324 -0.78 17.02 -23.12
C GLU A 324 0.09 16.53 -21.96
N ALA A 325 0.94 17.39 -21.38
CA ALA A 325 1.75 17.04 -20.21
C ALA A 325 0.87 16.64 -19.01
N LEU A 326 -0.25 17.34 -18.80
CA LEU A 326 -1.17 17.01 -17.71
C LEU A 326 -1.95 15.71 -17.98
N ALA A 327 -2.31 15.43 -19.23
CA ALA A 327 -2.96 14.20 -19.65
C ALA A 327 -2.00 13.00 -19.51
N ALA A 328 -0.75 13.15 -19.95
CA ALA A 328 0.30 12.15 -19.79
C ALA A 328 0.55 11.84 -18.31
N TRP A 329 0.62 12.86 -17.45
CA TRP A 329 0.74 12.65 -16.00
C TRP A 329 -0.44 11.85 -15.44
N ARG A 330 -1.69 12.18 -15.81
CA ARG A 330 -2.88 11.42 -15.40
C ARG A 330 -2.91 9.99 -15.92
N ALA A 331 -2.26 9.71 -17.04
CA ALA A 331 -2.18 8.36 -17.57
C ALA A 331 -1.35 7.45 -16.64
N GLY A 332 -0.38 8.01 -15.92
CA GLY A 332 0.50 7.28 -14.99
C GLY A 332 0.02 7.21 -13.54
N VAL A 333 -0.83 8.14 -13.09
CA VAL A 333 -1.26 8.23 -11.68
C VAL A 333 -2.76 8.49 -11.51
N ASP A 334 -3.33 7.94 -10.44
CA ASP A 334 -4.65 8.32 -9.93
C ASP A 334 -4.49 9.28 -8.75
N ILE A 335 -5.30 10.35 -8.72
CA ILE A 335 -5.31 11.30 -7.60
C ILE A 335 -6.59 11.07 -6.81
N VAL A 336 -6.46 10.70 -5.55
CA VAL A 336 -7.61 10.43 -4.67
C VAL A 336 -7.60 11.39 -3.49
N ARG A 337 -8.78 11.89 -3.12
CA ARG A 337 -8.92 12.85 -2.01
C ARG A 337 -8.61 12.25 -0.63
N SER A 338 -8.58 10.93 -0.53
CA SER A 338 -8.44 10.22 0.72
C SER A 338 -7.97 8.80 0.47
N ILE A 339 -7.23 8.27 1.43
CA ILE A 339 -6.81 6.87 1.46
C ILE A 339 -7.99 5.89 1.55
N ARG A 340 -9.16 6.38 1.98
CA ARG A 340 -10.42 5.63 1.96
C ARG A 340 -10.94 5.38 0.54
N HIS A 341 -10.51 6.19 -0.42
CA HIS A 341 -10.91 6.15 -1.82
C HIS A 341 -9.82 5.59 -2.75
N LEU A 342 -8.83 4.86 -2.21
CA LEU A 342 -7.80 4.23 -3.03
C LEU A 342 -8.40 3.31 -4.12
N PRO A 343 -7.86 3.32 -5.35
CA PRO A 343 -8.32 2.47 -6.42
C PRO A 343 -7.95 1.00 -6.16
N TYR A 344 -8.71 0.08 -6.76
CA TYR A 344 -8.57 -1.38 -6.55
C TYR A 344 -7.13 -1.90 -6.72
N HIS A 345 -6.38 -1.39 -7.70
CA HIS A 345 -5.01 -1.83 -7.96
C HIS A 345 -4.02 -1.43 -6.85
N ALA A 346 -4.29 -0.34 -6.14
CA ALA A 346 -3.48 0.16 -5.03
C ALA A 346 -3.84 -0.45 -3.68
N LEU A 347 -5.00 -1.12 -3.59
CA LEU A 347 -5.40 -1.84 -2.39
C LEU A 347 -4.45 -3.02 -2.12
N ASP A 348 -4.00 -3.20 -0.88
CA ASP A 348 -3.20 -4.34 -0.44
C ASP A 348 -4.10 -5.59 -0.43
N ALA A 349 -3.50 -6.77 -0.60
CA ALA A 349 -4.21 -8.04 -0.62
C ALA A 349 -4.98 -8.34 0.67
N ARG A 350 -4.55 -7.75 1.80
CA ARG A 350 -5.20 -7.88 3.12
C ARG A 350 -6.32 -6.88 3.31
N ASP A 351 -6.47 -5.87 2.45
CA ASP A 351 -7.55 -4.89 2.56
C ASP A 351 -8.93 -5.57 2.41
N PRO A 352 -9.84 -5.44 3.39
CA PRO A 352 -11.18 -6.03 3.28
C PRO A 352 -11.97 -5.46 2.09
N ARG A 353 -11.77 -4.18 1.73
CA ARG A 353 -12.39 -3.55 0.56
C ARG A 353 -11.97 -4.28 -0.72
N LYS A 354 -10.71 -4.71 -0.81
CA LYS A 354 -10.23 -5.44 -1.98
C LYS A 354 -10.98 -6.75 -2.17
N ARG A 355 -11.22 -7.50 -1.09
CA ARG A 355 -12.00 -8.75 -1.14
C ARG A 355 -13.42 -8.50 -1.63
N THR A 356 -14.09 -7.48 -1.09
CA THR A 356 -15.44 -7.08 -1.51
C THR A 356 -15.47 -6.70 -2.99
N LEU A 357 -14.51 -5.89 -3.45
CA LEU A 357 -14.40 -5.48 -4.85
C LEU A 357 -14.09 -6.65 -5.78
N THR A 358 -13.22 -7.59 -5.38
CA THR A 358 -12.95 -8.81 -6.15
C THR A 358 -14.20 -9.68 -6.26
N ALA A 359 -14.96 -9.85 -5.17
CA ALA A 359 -16.20 -10.62 -5.18
C ALA A 359 -17.26 -9.97 -6.07
N ALA A 360 -17.42 -8.64 -5.99
CA ALA A 360 -18.31 -7.87 -6.85
C ALA A 360 -17.93 -8.00 -8.33
N ARG A 361 -16.63 -7.89 -8.65
CA ARG A 361 -16.13 -8.04 -10.03
C ARG A 361 -16.41 -9.43 -10.59
N ARG A 362 -16.12 -10.49 -9.82
CA ARG A 362 -16.44 -11.88 -10.22
C ARG A 362 -17.93 -12.09 -10.44
N LYS A 363 -18.79 -11.50 -9.60
CA LYS A 363 -20.24 -11.56 -9.76
C LYS A 363 -20.70 -10.83 -11.02
N ALA A 364 -20.08 -9.69 -11.36
CA ALA A 364 -20.37 -8.96 -12.59
C ALA A 364 -19.91 -9.73 -13.84
N GLU A 365 -18.70 -10.30 -13.81
CA GLU A 365 -18.16 -11.17 -14.87
C GLU A 365 -19.08 -12.38 -15.12
N ALA A 366 -19.52 -13.06 -14.07
CA ALA A 366 -20.44 -14.20 -14.18
C ALA A 366 -21.82 -13.82 -14.74
N ARG A 367 -22.34 -12.63 -14.41
CA ARG A 367 -23.59 -12.12 -14.99
C ARG A 367 -23.44 -11.79 -16.47
N ALA A 368 -22.35 -11.13 -16.85
CA ALA A 368 -22.07 -10.83 -18.26
C ALA A 368 -21.91 -12.09 -19.10
N GLU A 369 -21.32 -13.15 -18.54
CA GLU A 369 -21.22 -14.45 -19.19
C GLU A 369 -22.59 -15.13 -19.36
N ASP A 370 -23.44 -15.15 -18.32
CA ASP A 370 -24.81 -15.68 -18.41
C ASP A 370 -25.65 -14.88 -19.42
N ASP A 371 -25.56 -13.55 -19.41
CA ASP A 371 -26.25 -12.69 -20.39
C ASP A 371 -25.77 -12.97 -21.82
N GLY A 372 -24.46 -13.16 -22.03
CA GLY A 372 -23.91 -13.57 -23.32
C GLY A 372 -24.39 -14.95 -23.78
N VAL A 373 -24.54 -15.91 -22.86
CA VAL A 373 -25.12 -17.23 -23.15
C VAL A 373 -26.61 -17.12 -23.48
N ARG A 374 -27.38 -16.31 -22.75
CA ARG A 374 -28.81 -16.08 -23.02
C ARG A 374 -29.05 -15.43 -24.37
N LYS A 375 -28.26 -14.43 -24.76
CA LYS A 375 -28.34 -13.81 -26.09
C LYS A 375 -28.09 -14.81 -27.21
N ARG A 376 -27.06 -15.66 -27.06
CA ARG A 376 -26.79 -16.76 -28.02
C ARG A 376 -27.94 -17.76 -28.12
N ARG A 377 -28.63 -18.08 -27.01
CA ARG A 377 -29.78 -19.00 -27.02
C ARG A 377 -31.04 -18.41 -27.66
N ARG A 378 -31.19 -17.09 -27.69
CA ARG A 378 -32.37 -16.41 -28.25
C ARG A 378 -32.29 -16.16 -29.75
N GLY A 379 -31.16 -16.48 -30.39
CA GLY A 379 -30.95 -16.11 -31.79
C GLY A 379 -30.61 -14.62 -31.99
N ASP A 380 -30.52 -13.83 -30.91
CA ASP A 380 -30.12 -12.42 -30.94
C ASP A 380 -28.59 -12.23 -31.17
N GLY A 381 -27.93 -13.23 -31.76
CA GLY A 381 -26.55 -13.10 -32.21
C GLY A 381 -26.51 -12.28 -33.51
N PRO A 382 -25.40 -11.62 -33.84
CA PRO A 382 -25.25 -11.00 -35.16
C PRO A 382 -25.55 -12.06 -36.23
N ASP A 383 -26.49 -11.75 -37.13
CA ASP A 383 -26.90 -12.64 -38.20
C ASP A 383 -25.64 -13.12 -38.92
N ALA A 384 -25.38 -14.43 -38.90
CA ALA A 384 -24.24 -15.03 -39.58
C ALA A 384 -24.33 -14.92 -41.12
N GLY A 385 -25.33 -14.20 -41.63
CA GLY A 385 -25.67 -14.06 -43.05
C GLY A 385 -25.08 -12.86 -43.78
N GLU A 386 -24.34 -11.97 -43.12
CA GLU A 386 -23.74 -10.78 -43.78
C GLU A 386 -22.20 -10.86 -43.83
N LEU A 387 -21.66 -12.04 -44.17
CA LEU A 387 -20.35 -12.15 -44.80
C LEU A 387 -20.58 -12.19 -46.32
N ALA A 388 -20.68 -11.02 -46.92
CA ALA A 388 -20.69 -10.86 -48.37
C ALA A 388 -19.31 -11.24 -48.97
N PRO A 389 -19.27 -11.77 -50.21
CA PRO A 389 -18.07 -12.34 -50.84
C PRO A 389 -16.95 -11.35 -51.14
#